data_AF-A0ABD0RH83-F1
#
_entry.id   AF-A0ABD0RH83-F1
#
_cell.length_a   1.000
_cell.length_b   1.000
_cell.length_c   1.000
_cell.angle_alpha   90.00
_cell.angle_beta   90.00
_cell.angle_gamma   90.00
#
_symmetry.space_group_name_H-M   'P 1'
#
loop_
_entity.id
_entity.type
_entity.pdbx_description
1 polymer ?
#
loop_
_entity_poly.entity_id
_entity_poly.type
_entity_poly.pdbx_seq_one_letter_code
_entity_poly.pdbx_strand_id
1 'polypeptide(L)' 'KCLRFNPDATVWKAKQQVLCSLTESLRDVLNYGLFQPATDGHDAKFLEEERPLREYPQSFEKGVPYLE' A
#
# COMPACT_ATOMS: atom_id res chain seq x y z
N LYS A 1 -5.76 -3.48 -12.37
CA LYS A 1 -6.15 -2.09 -11.94
C LYS A 1 -4.99 -1.43 -11.20
N CYS A 2 -4.36 -0.43 -11.80
CA CYS A 2 -3.25 0.30 -11.19
C CYS A 2 -3.77 1.63 -10.58
N LEU A 3 -3.36 1.94 -9.35
CA LEU A 3 -3.66 3.20 -8.66
C LEU A 3 -2.39 4.04 -8.56
N ARG A 4 -2.50 5.33 -8.85
CA ARG A 4 -1.42 6.29 -8.61
C ARG A 4 -1.72 7.07 -7.34
N PHE A 5 -0.72 7.18 -6.47
CA PHE A 5 -0.80 7.92 -5.22
C PHE A 5 0.17 9.10 -5.23
N ASN A 6 -0.16 10.14 -4.47
CA ASN A 6 0.78 11.21 -4.18
C ASN A 6 1.83 10.69 -3.16
N PRO A 7 3.15 10.73 -3.45
CA PRO A 7 4.18 10.26 -2.52
C PRO A 7 4.24 11.02 -1.19
N ASP A 8 3.74 12.25 -1.15
CA ASP A 8 3.64 13.08 0.06
C ASP A 8 2.39 12.79 0.89
N ALA A 9 1.44 12.00 0.35
CA ALA A 9 0.26 11.60 1.11
C ALA A 9 0.63 10.53 2.15
N THR A 10 -0.12 10.53 3.25
CA THR A 10 0.02 9.49 4.28
C THR A 10 -0.47 8.14 3.76
N VAL A 11 0.09 7.07 4.32
CA VAL A 11 -0.37 5.68 4.11
C VAL A 11 -1.86 5.57 4.37
N TRP A 12 -2.39 6.26 5.40
CA TRP A 12 -3.82 6.33 5.67
C TRP A 12 -4.63 6.85 4.48
N LYS A 13 -4.22 7.98 3.88
CA LYS A 13 -4.93 8.54 2.71
C LYS A 13 -4.90 7.59 1.52
N ALA A 14 -3.77 6.94 1.29
CA ALA A 14 -3.64 5.93 0.25
C ALA A 14 -4.57 4.73 0.50
N LYS A 15 -4.61 4.23 1.75
CA LYS A 15 -5.51 3.16 2.19
C LYS A 15 -6.97 3.53 1.94
N GLN A 16 -7.41 4.74 2.31
CA GLN A 16 -8.77 5.20 2.05
C GLN A 16 -9.10 5.19 0.55
N GLN A 17 -8.19 5.67 -0.30
CA GLN A 17 -8.39 5.64 -1.75
C GLN A 17 -8.46 4.22 -2.31
N VAL A 18 -7.64 3.28 -1.81
CA VAL A 18 -7.74 1.86 -2.17
C VAL A 18 -9.12 1.34 -1.80
N LEU A 19 -9.54 1.52 -0.55
CA LEU A 19 -10.82 1.04 -0.03
C LEU A 19 -12.02 1.58 -0.82
N CYS A 20 -12.04 2.88 -1.12
CA CYS A 20 -13.09 3.49 -1.95
C CYS A 20 -13.07 2.99 -3.40
N SER A 21 -11.95 2.44 -3.87
CA SER A 21 -11.81 1.93 -5.24
C SER A 21 -12.23 0.46 -5.40
N LEU A 22 -12.46 -0.25 -4.29
CA LEU A 22 -12.93 -1.63 -4.27
C LEU A 22 -14.42 -1.66 -4.63
N THR A 23 -14.80 -2.59 -5.49
CA THR A 23 -16.20 -2.78 -5.92
C THR A 23 -17.02 -3.57 -4.89
N GLU A 24 -16.35 -4.26 -3.97
CA GLU A 24 -16.96 -5.07 -2.92
C GLU A 24 -16.72 -4.42 -1.55
N SER A 25 -17.70 -4.55 -0.65
CA SER A 25 -17.54 -4.10 0.73
C SER A 25 -16.62 -5.06 1.49
N LEU A 26 -15.52 -4.54 2.02
CA LEU A 26 -14.70 -5.28 2.97
C LEU A 26 -15.39 -5.29 4.33
N ARG A 27 -15.48 -6.48 4.94
CA ARG A 27 -15.88 -6.62 6.33
C ARG A 27 -14.75 -6.11 7.22
N ASP A 28 -15.05 -5.42 8.32
CA ASP A 28 -14.03 -4.97 9.29
C ASP A 28 -12.90 -4.14 8.66
N VAL A 29 -13.25 -3.14 7.85
CA VAL A 29 -12.33 -2.26 7.09
C VAL A 29 -11.12 -1.77 7.87
N LEU A 30 -11.28 -1.53 9.18
CA LEU A 30 -10.22 -1.03 10.06
C LEU A 30 -9.13 -2.07 10.36
N ASN A 31 -9.40 -3.37 10.19
CA ASN A 31 -8.45 -4.45 10.45
C ASN A 31 -7.45 -4.69 9.31
N TYR A 32 -7.62 -4.01 8.17
CA TYR A 32 -6.71 -4.12 7.03
C TYR A 32 -5.62 -3.04 7.11
N GLY A 33 -4.46 -3.30 6.53
CA GLY A 33 -3.37 -2.34 6.41
C GLY A 33 -2.63 -2.50 5.09
N LEU A 34 -1.89 -1.46 4.68
CA LEU A 34 -0.98 -1.59 3.54
C LEU A 34 0.26 -2.36 3.98
N PHE A 35 0.65 -3.34 3.18
CA PHE A 35 1.76 -4.24 3.47
C PHE A 35 2.83 -4.11 2.41
N GLN A 36 4.07 -3.92 2.85
CA GLN A 36 5.25 -3.96 2.00
C GLN A 36 5.88 -5.36 2.14
N PRO A 37 5.97 -6.13 1.04
CA PRO A 37 6.63 -7.42 1.05
C PRO A 37 8.14 -7.26 1.30
N ALA A 38 8.79 -8.34 1.75
CA ALA A 38 10.24 -8.36 1.90
C ALA A 38 10.89 -8.15 0.52
N THR A 39 11.95 -7.36 0.49
CA THR A 39 12.81 -7.13 -0.68
C THR A 39 14.27 -7.28 -0.26
N ASP A 40 15.20 -7.38 -1.19
CA ASP A 40 16.62 -7.58 -0.86
C ASP A 40 17.11 -6.51 0.14
N GLY A 41 17.40 -6.94 1.38
CA GLY A 41 17.86 -6.08 2.47
C GLY A 41 16.77 -5.45 3.36
N HIS A 42 15.48 -5.71 3.10
CA HIS A 42 14.37 -5.18 3.89
C HIS A 42 13.34 -6.25 4.24
N ASP A 43 13.07 -6.42 5.54
CA ASP A 43 12.02 -7.31 6.02
C ASP A 43 10.63 -6.82 5.60
N ALA A 44 9.71 -7.77 5.42
CA ALA A 44 8.32 -7.47 5.14
C ALA A 44 7.68 -6.79 6.35
N LYS A 45 6.85 -5.77 6.12
CA LYS A 45 6.19 -5.03 7.20
C LYS A 45 4.88 -4.39 6.78
N PHE A 46 4.01 -4.17 7.77
CA PHE A 46 2.90 -3.24 7.63
C PHE A 46 3.41 -1.81 7.66
N LEU A 47 2.83 -0.96 6.81
CA LEU A 47 3.15 0.45 6.75
C LEU A 47 2.44 1.20 7.88
N GLU A 48 3.15 2.12 8.53
CA GLU A 48 2.55 2.97 9.57
C GLU A 48 1.63 4.00 8.91
N GLU A 49 0.38 4.10 9.39
CA GLU A 49 -0.68 4.87 8.72
C GLU A 49 -0.43 6.38 8.69
N GLU A 50 0.32 6.90 9.65
CA GLU A 50 0.65 8.32 9.80
C GLU A 50 1.84 8.77 8.93
N ARG A 51 2.65 7.83 8.44
CA ARG A 51 3.84 8.11 7.64
C ARG A 51 3.50 8.40 6.18
N PRO A 52 4.25 9.27 5.49
CA PRO A 52 4.11 9.50 4.06
C PRO A 52 4.58 8.30 3.23
N LEU A 53 3.94 8.06 2.09
CA LEU A 53 4.25 6.92 1.21
C LEU A 53 5.71 6.88 0.74
N ARG A 54 6.36 8.04 0.56
CA ARG A 54 7.77 8.13 0.16
C ARG A 54 8.76 7.48 1.14
N GLU A 55 8.36 7.29 2.41
CA GLU A 55 9.19 6.56 3.39
C GLU A 55 9.18 5.04 3.16
N TYR A 56 8.29 4.56 2.30
CA TYR A 56 8.17 3.16 1.90
C TYR A 56 8.34 3.05 0.39
N PRO A 57 9.56 3.23 -0.12
CA PRO A 57 9.82 3.13 -1.56
C PRO A 57 9.37 1.77 -2.07
N GLN A 58 8.54 1.78 -3.12
CA GLN A 58 8.14 0.56 -3.80
C GLN A 58 9.31 0.12 -4.68
N SER A 59 9.98 -0.97 -4.29
CA SER A 59 10.95 -1.61 -5.18
C SER A 59 10.17 -2.23 -6.35
N PHE A 60 10.29 -1.62 -7.53
CA PHE A 60 9.82 -2.22 -8.79
C PHE A 60 10.78 -3.31 -9.30
N GLU A 61 11.87 -3.54 -8.57
CA GLU A 61 12.87 -4.57 -8.84
C GLU A 61 12.23 -5.97 -8.64
N LYS A 62 11.99 -6.66 -9.76
CA LYS A 62 11.69 -8.09 -9.91
C LYS A 62 10.85 -8.74 -8.79
N GLY A 63 9.57 -8.93 -9.08
CA GLY A 63 8.79 -10.01 -8.46
C GLY A 63 7.58 -9.60 -7.64
N VAL A 64 7.17 -8.32 -7.63
CA VAL A 64 5.83 -7.97 -7.18
C VAL A 64 4.87 -8.35 -8.30
N PRO A 65 4.02 -9.39 -8.14
CA PRO A 65 3.03 -9.70 -9.16
C PRO A 65 2.07 -8.51 -9.28
N TYR A 66 2.11 -7.83 -10.42
CA TYR A 66 1.13 -6.81 -10.76
C TYR A 66 0.22 -7.36 -11.86
N LEU A 67 -1.07 -7.06 -11.75
CA LEU A 67 -2.07 -7.40 -12.76
C LEU A 67 -2.34 -6.13 -13.57
N GLU A 68 -1.96 -6.13 -14.86
CA GLU A 68 -2.39 -5.10 -15.81
C GLU A 68 -3.92 -5.10 -15.94
#